data_AF-A0A5C8ATF0-F1
#
_entry.id   AF-A0A5C8ATF0-F1
#
_cell.length_a   1.000
_cell.length_b   1.000
_cell.length_c   1.000
_cell.angle_alpha   90.00
_cell.angle_beta   90.00
_cell.angle_gamma   90.00
#
_symmetry.space_group_name_H-M   'P 1'
#
loop_
_entity.id
_entity.type
_entity.pdbx_description
1 polymer ?
#
loop_
_entity_poly.entity_id
_entity_poly.type
_entity_poly.pdbx_seq_one_letter_code
_entity_poly.pdbx_strand_id
1 'polypeptide(L)'
;MIQHSPLQRVTSSLFAGHTVWIKRDDLLHPQVSGNKYRKLKYALAIETPSMVISMGGPWSNHLHALAYACYERGWPCMGLVRGLRGEHRELSATLRDCQAWGMQLHFVSRIDYRHLREDPISWRKLVPLALHNAIWIAEGGRSQDAIRGLRELPAEVHHQLGHAPDYLICACGTGTTLAGLAIGAADELSSQTRVIGISAVAQGQHLLEPINQLLADFCTPKRSNFELHTTFDHGGFAKTSPDLLKFCQQFIEETGIAIEPVYTGKMLFALAQLCKEGRFLPSDSIVAVHTGGLQGARSDLMNNTREAK
;
A
#
# COMPACT_ATOMS: atom_id res chain seq x y z
N MET A 1 12.69 16.06 6.76
CA MET A 1 11.35 16.51 6.34
C MET A 1 10.92 15.65 5.15
N ILE A 2 9.67 15.20 5.10
CA ILE A 2 9.16 14.45 3.94
C ILE A 2 9.18 15.39 2.73
N GLN A 3 9.94 15.06 1.70
CA GLN A 3 9.81 15.71 0.41
C GLN A 3 8.52 15.21 -0.26
N HIS A 4 7.74 16.13 -0.83
CA HIS A 4 6.56 15.74 -1.60
C HIS A 4 7.00 14.95 -2.83
N SER A 5 6.38 13.80 -3.09
CA SER A 5 6.62 13.04 -4.31
C SER A 5 6.15 13.79 -5.56
N PRO A 6 6.75 13.54 -6.74
CA PRO A 6 6.31 14.21 -7.96
C PRO A 6 4.91 13.74 -8.40
N LEU A 7 4.17 14.66 -9.02
CA LEU A 7 2.98 14.38 -9.80
C LEU A 7 3.35 14.50 -11.28
N GLN A 8 3.13 13.46 -12.05
CA GLN A 8 3.53 13.41 -13.46
C GLN A 8 2.34 13.06 -14.35
N ARG A 9 2.19 13.77 -15.46
CA ARG A 9 1.21 13.40 -16.48
C ARG A 9 1.71 12.16 -17.22
N VAL A 10 0.82 11.23 -17.50
CA VAL A 10 1.15 10.02 -18.25
C VAL A 10 0.48 10.07 -19.62
N THR A 11 1.30 9.93 -20.65
CA THR A 11 0.84 9.75 -22.03
C THR A 11 1.05 8.29 -22.40
N SER A 12 -0.04 7.54 -22.57
CA SER A 12 -0.01 6.12 -22.89
C SER A 12 -1.26 5.75 -23.68
N SER A 13 -1.13 4.82 -24.62
CA SER A 13 -2.25 4.29 -25.40
C SER A 13 -3.28 3.58 -24.52
N LEU A 14 -2.87 3.12 -23.34
CA LEU A 14 -3.70 2.44 -22.35
C LEU A 14 -4.81 3.32 -21.77
N PHE A 15 -4.65 4.64 -21.83
CA PHE A 15 -5.62 5.62 -21.32
C PHE A 15 -6.08 6.61 -22.40
N ALA A 16 -6.10 6.17 -23.66
CA ALA A 16 -6.43 7.02 -24.80
C ALA A 16 -7.75 7.81 -24.56
N GLY A 17 -7.71 9.11 -24.83
CA GLY A 17 -8.85 10.01 -24.64
C GLY A 17 -9.03 10.57 -23.22
N HIS A 18 -8.21 10.18 -22.25
CA HIS A 18 -8.30 10.67 -20.86
C HIS A 18 -7.02 11.36 -20.39
N THR A 19 -7.19 12.31 -19.46
CA THR A 19 -6.06 12.97 -18.80
C THR A 19 -5.71 12.23 -17.50
N VAL A 20 -4.69 11.39 -17.56
CA VAL A 20 -4.20 10.62 -16.41
C VAL A 20 -2.89 11.19 -15.88
N TRP A 21 -2.86 11.38 -14.57
CA TRP A 21 -1.67 11.74 -13.79
C TRP A 21 -1.32 10.60 -12.85
N ILE A 22 -0.04 10.48 -12.52
CA ILE A 22 0.44 9.54 -11.50
C ILE A 22 1.14 10.32 -10.40
N LYS A 23 0.66 10.15 -9.17
CA LYS A 23 1.36 10.59 -7.95
C LYS A 23 2.40 9.54 -7.58
N ARG A 24 3.67 9.88 -7.74
CA ARG A 24 4.83 8.96 -7.64
C ARG A 24 5.28 8.74 -6.21
N ASP A 25 4.36 8.27 -5.39
CA ASP A 25 4.66 7.96 -3.99
C ASP A 25 5.72 6.87 -3.84
N ASP A 26 5.92 6.06 -4.88
CA ASP A 26 7.04 5.12 -4.98
C ASP A 26 8.42 5.79 -4.85
N LEU A 27 8.52 7.08 -5.21
CA LEU A 27 9.73 7.91 -5.14
C LEU A 27 9.81 8.77 -3.87
N LEU A 28 8.88 8.65 -2.91
CA LEU A 28 8.91 9.45 -1.66
C LEU A 28 10.20 9.26 -0.86
N HIS A 29 10.78 8.07 -0.93
CA HIS A 29 11.95 7.70 -0.17
C HIS A 29 12.66 6.55 -0.89
N PRO A 30 14.00 6.51 -0.94
CA PRO A 30 14.75 5.47 -1.66
C PRO A 30 14.37 4.06 -1.23
N GLN A 31 14.32 3.79 0.09
CA GLN A 31 14.02 2.45 0.62
C GLN A 31 12.62 2.28 1.23
N VAL A 32 12.13 3.24 2.02
CA VAL A 32 10.75 3.24 2.54
C VAL A 32 9.77 3.73 1.47
N SER A 33 9.58 2.95 0.43
CA SER A 33 8.78 3.40 -0.73
C SER A 33 7.28 3.49 -0.44
N GLY A 34 6.60 4.44 -1.09
CA GLY A 34 5.17 4.41 -1.30
C GLY A 34 4.33 4.84 -0.11
N ASN A 35 3.12 4.29 -0.06
CA ASN A 35 2.16 4.64 0.99
C ASN A 35 2.63 4.23 2.40
N LYS A 36 3.57 3.30 2.54
CA LYS A 36 4.06 2.84 3.85
C LYS A 36 4.82 3.93 4.58
N TYR A 37 5.58 4.76 3.87
CA TYR A 37 6.25 5.91 4.46
C TYR A 37 5.27 6.89 5.10
N ARG A 38 4.19 7.21 4.37
CA ARG A 38 3.11 8.07 4.88
C ARG A 38 2.46 7.48 6.12
N LYS A 39 2.17 6.17 6.11
CA LYS A 39 1.56 5.49 7.25
C LYS A 39 2.44 5.49 8.50
N LEU A 40 3.75 5.33 8.32
CA LEU A 40 4.71 5.26 9.42
C LEU A 40 5.11 6.63 9.97
N LYS A 41 4.93 7.71 9.21
CA LYS A 41 5.31 9.09 9.59
C LYS A 41 4.94 9.44 11.02
N TYR A 42 3.68 9.27 11.38
CA TYR A 42 3.16 9.65 12.70
C TYR A 42 3.29 8.53 13.72
N ALA A 43 3.17 7.27 13.30
CA ALA A 43 3.33 6.12 14.18
C ALA A 43 4.75 6.02 14.79
N LEU A 44 5.75 6.58 14.08
CA LEU A 44 7.14 6.65 14.52
C LEU A 44 7.54 8.06 14.99
N ALA A 45 6.60 8.99 15.13
CA ALA A 45 6.84 10.33 15.67
C ALA A 45 6.72 10.32 17.20
N ILE A 46 7.49 9.44 17.83
CA ILE A 46 7.48 9.17 19.27
C ILE A 46 8.91 9.20 19.82
N GLU A 47 9.03 9.21 21.14
CA GLU A 47 10.32 8.98 21.81
C GLU A 47 10.87 7.59 21.50
N THR A 48 12.19 7.42 21.62
CA THR A 48 12.88 6.16 21.31
C THR A 48 12.27 4.99 22.08
N PRO A 49 11.65 4.02 21.40
CA PRO A 49 11.00 2.90 22.05
C PRO A 49 12.02 1.83 22.46
N SER A 50 11.68 0.99 23.44
CA SER A 50 12.48 -0.20 23.79
C SER A 50 12.56 -1.18 22.61
N MET A 51 11.47 -1.29 21.84
CA MET A 51 11.37 -2.07 20.62
C MET A 51 10.12 -1.65 19.84
N VAL A 52 10.17 -1.74 18.51
CA VAL A 52 9.00 -1.67 17.63
C VAL A 52 8.67 -3.06 17.09
N ILE A 53 7.44 -3.52 17.28
CA ILE A 53 6.97 -4.84 16.87
C ILE A 53 5.84 -4.67 15.85
N SER A 54 5.90 -5.43 14.76
CA SER A 54 4.83 -5.48 13.78
C SER A 54 4.68 -6.86 13.16
N MET A 55 3.72 -7.02 12.25
CA MET A 55 3.41 -8.28 11.59
C MET A 55 3.33 -8.15 10.08
N GLY A 56 3.64 -9.24 9.38
CA GLY A 56 3.55 -9.31 7.93
C GLY A 56 3.78 -10.71 7.37
N GLY A 57 3.47 -10.88 6.09
CA GLY A 57 3.91 -12.05 5.33
C GLY A 57 5.37 -11.94 4.87
N PRO A 58 5.91 -13.00 4.24
CA PRO A 58 7.30 -13.01 3.79
C PRO A 58 7.65 -11.95 2.75
N TRP A 59 6.69 -11.43 1.99
CA TRP A 59 6.90 -10.34 1.01
C TRP A 59 6.28 -9.02 1.47
N SER A 60 6.19 -8.78 2.78
CA SER A 60 5.50 -7.61 3.33
C SER A 60 6.26 -6.31 3.06
N ASN A 61 5.71 -5.48 2.16
CA ASN A 61 6.18 -4.10 1.95
C ASN A 61 6.14 -3.27 3.25
N HIS A 62 5.24 -3.60 4.18
CA HIS A 62 5.14 -2.94 5.48
C HIS A 62 6.30 -3.30 6.41
N LEU A 63 6.65 -4.59 6.53
CA LEU A 63 7.79 -4.99 7.35
C LEU A 63 9.09 -4.42 6.79
N HIS A 64 9.23 -4.40 5.47
CA HIS A 64 10.39 -3.80 4.78
C HIS A 64 10.52 -2.31 5.10
N ALA A 65 9.45 -1.55 4.93
CA ALA A 65 9.37 -0.13 5.25
C ALA A 65 9.69 0.14 6.73
N LEU A 66 9.12 -0.65 7.63
CA LEU A 66 9.31 -0.50 9.07
C LEU A 66 10.74 -0.84 9.51
N ALA A 67 11.30 -1.94 9.00
CA ALA A 67 12.67 -2.37 9.29
C ALA A 67 13.66 -1.26 8.96
N TYR A 68 13.56 -0.71 7.75
CA TYR A 68 14.45 0.37 7.33
C TYR A 68 14.23 1.66 8.14
N ALA A 69 12.98 2.04 8.41
CA ALA A 69 12.68 3.23 9.21
C ALA A 69 13.23 3.14 10.65
N CYS A 70 13.24 1.94 11.23
CA CYS A 70 13.84 1.69 12.55
C CYS A 70 15.37 1.67 12.46
N TYR A 71 15.95 1.05 11.43
CA TYR A 71 17.39 1.03 11.17
C TYR A 71 17.98 2.44 11.08
N GLU A 72 17.37 3.33 10.30
CA GLU A 72 17.82 4.73 10.20
C GLU A 72 17.79 5.49 11.52
N ARG A 73 16.92 5.08 12.45
CA ARG A 73 16.79 5.67 13.79
C ARG A 73 17.62 4.96 14.85
N GLY A 74 18.26 3.84 14.52
CA GLY A 74 18.92 2.97 15.49
C GLY A 74 17.94 2.29 16.48
N TRP A 75 16.67 2.13 16.10
CA TRP A 75 15.64 1.56 16.96
C TRP A 75 15.58 0.03 16.84
N PRO A 76 15.47 -0.72 17.96
CA PRO A 76 15.24 -2.16 17.90
C PRO A 76 13.90 -2.50 17.24
N CYS A 77 13.88 -3.48 16.34
CA CYS A 77 12.69 -3.84 15.58
C CYS A 77 12.49 -5.36 15.50
N MET A 78 11.24 -5.81 15.60
CA MET A 78 10.85 -7.21 15.43
C MET A 78 9.67 -7.36 14.47
N GLY A 79 9.76 -8.32 13.55
CA GLY A 79 8.68 -8.72 12.66
C GLY A 79 8.13 -10.09 13.03
N LEU A 80 6.85 -10.16 13.35
CA LEU A 80 6.08 -11.40 13.47
C LEU A 80 5.66 -11.86 12.05
N VAL A 81 6.40 -12.82 11.51
CA VAL A 81 6.30 -13.26 10.11
C VAL A 81 5.35 -14.45 9.98
N ARG A 82 4.35 -14.34 9.12
CA ARG A 82 3.40 -15.44 8.85
C ARG A 82 4.08 -16.66 8.23
N GLY A 83 3.80 -17.84 8.80
CA GLY A 83 4.29 -19.13 8.32
C GLY A 83 5.45 -19.63 9.19
N LEU A 84 5.74 -20.93 9.14
CA LEU A 84 6.89 -21.49 9.85
C LEU A 84 8.18 -21.32 9.02
N ARG A 85 9.33 -21.22 9.69
CA ARG A 85 10.63 -21.13 8.99
C ARG A 85 10.85 -22.33 8.05
N GLY A 86 10.37 -23.53 8.38
CA GLY A 86 10.41 -24.70 7.50
C GLY A 86 9.50 -24.62 6.26
N GLU A 87 8.44 -23.81 6.27
CA GLU A 87 7.62 -23.52 5.08
C GLU A 87 8.38 -22.64 4.08
N HIS A 88 9.40 -21.91 4.55
CA HIS A 88 10.23 -21.02 3.75
C HIS A 88 11.68 -21.53 3.77
N ARG A 89 12.01 -22.44 2.83
CA ARG A 89 13.38 -23.00 2.68
C ARG A 89 14.44 -21.89 2.66
N GLU A 90 14.12 -20.72 2.10
CA GLU A 90 14.93 -19.51 2.16
C GLU A 90 14.09 -18.28 2.51
N LEU A 91 14.74 -17.28 3.11
CA LEU A 91 14.14 -15.95 3.30
C LEU A 91 13.89 -15.29 1.94
N SER A 92 12.74 -14.64 1.78
CA SER A 92 12.49 -13.78 0.62
C SER A 92 13.51 -12.63 0.57
N ALA A 93 13.70 -12.02 -0.60
CA ALA A 93 14.50 -10.79 -0.72
C ALA A 93 14.05 -9.70 0.27
N THR A 94 12.74 -9.57 0.50
CA THR A 94 12.17 -8.63 1.47
C THR A 94 12.63 -8.92 2.90
N LEU A 95 12.58 -10.17 3.35
CA LEU A 95 12.99 -10.52 4.72
C LEU A 95 14.51 -10.50 4.89
N ARG A 96 15.28 -10.79 3.84
CA ARG A 96 16.74 -10.63 3.85
C ARG A 96 17.14 -9.18 4.10
N ASP A 97 16.50 -8.23 3.41
CA ASP A 97 16.70 -6.80 3.67
C ASP A 97 16.33 -6.44 5.11
N CYS A 98 15.15 -6.88 5.59
CA CYS A 98 14.72 -6.62 6.96
C CYS A 98 15.77 -7.10 7.98
N GLN A 99 16.26 -8.32 7.80
CA GLN A 99 17.27 -8.91 8.69
C GLN A 99 18.61 -8.16 8.60
N ALA A 100 19.04 -7.78 7.39
CA ALA A 100 20.26 -7.00 7.19
C ALA A 100 20.19 -5.62 7.86
N TRP A 101 18.99 -5.05 7.99
CA TRP A 101 18.71 -3.82 8.72
C TRP A 101 18.45 -4.02 10.23
N GLY A 102 18.70 -5.22 10.74
CA GLY A 102 18.62 -5.52 12.18
C GLY A 102 17.21 -5.86 12.69
N MET A 103 16.22 -6.04 11.82
CA MET A 103 14.91 -6.54 12.25
C MET A 103 15.04 -8.01 12.68
N GLN A 104 14.61 -8.28 13.92
CA GLN A 104 14.47 -9.64 14.44
C GLN A 104 13.27 -10.32 13.79
N LEU A 105 13.47 -11.48 13.17
CA LEU A 105 12.39 -12.23 12.50
C LEU A 105 11.89 -13.34 13.42
N HIS A 106 10.62 -13.24 13.83
CA HIS A 106 9.93 -14.27 14.60
C HIS A 106 8.83 -14.89 13.73
N PHE A 107 9.00 -16.14 13.33
CA PHE A 107 8.04 -16.86 12.49
C PHE A 107 6.88 -17.42 13.34
N VAL A 108 5.64 -17.14 12.94
CA VAL A 108 4.43 -17.51 13.67
C VAL A 108 3.49 -18.35 12.81
N SER A 109 2.71 -19.23 13.44
CA SER A 109 1.76 -20.07 12.71
C SER A 109 0.69 -19.22 12.01
N ARG A 110 0.01 -19.79 11.00
CA ARG A 110 -1.12 -19.11 10.34
C ARG A 110 -2.29 -18.84 11.29
N ILE A 111 -2.42 -19.65 12.34
CA ILE A 111 -3.45 -19.51 13.37
C ILE A 111 -3.10 -18.31 14.25
N ASP A 112 -1.88 -18.25 14.79
CA ASP A 112 -1.42 -17.11 15.60
C ASP A 112 -1.47 -15.80 14.81
N TYR A 113 -1.07 -15.84 13.54
CA TYR A 113 -1.16 -14.69 12.65
C TYR A 113 -2.61 -14.19 12.46
N ARG A 114 -3.60 -15.09 12.51
CA ARG A 114 -5.01 -14.71 12.45
C ARG A 114 -5.43 -14.02 13.76
N HIS A 115 -5.05 -14.58 14.90
CA HIS A 115 -5.32 -13.95 16.20
C HIS A 115 -4.70 -12.56 16.32
N LEU A 116 -3.50 -12.36 15.76
CA LEU A 116 -2.86 -11.03 15.67
C LEU A 116 -3.70 -9.98 14.93
N ARG A 117 -4.54 -10.40 13.97
CA ARG A 117 -5.44 -9.50 13.23
C ARG A 117 -6.71 -9.17 14.01
N GLU A 118 -7.16 -10.11 14.82
CA GLU A 118 -8.41 -10.03 15.58
C GLU A 118 -8.23 -9.28 16.90
N ASP A 119 -7.10 -9.49 17.58
CA ASP A 119 -6.78 -8.91 18.88
C ASP A 119 -5.39 -8.24 18.88
N PRO A 120 -5.32 -6.89 18.96
CA PRO A 120 -4.08 -6.12 19.05
C PRO A 120 -3.21 -6.38 20.29
N ILE A 121 -3.69 -7.12 21.30
CA ILE A 121 -2.90 -7.45 22.50
C ILE A 121 -2.28 -8.85 22.38
N SER A 122 -2.78 -9.69 21.46
CA SER A 122 -2.36 -11.08 21.33
C SER A 122 -0.88 -11.28 21.00
N TRP A 123 -0.20 -10.28 20.41
CA TRP A 123 1.26 -10.33 20.16
C TRP A 123 2.08 -10.54 21.44
N ARG A 124 1.58 -10.09 22.60
CA ARG A 124 2.27 -10.27 23.89
C ARG A 124 2.42 -11.74 24.29
N LYS A 125 1.60 -12.62 23.74
CA LYS A 125 1.69 -14.08 23.94
C LYS A 125 2.80 -14.71 23.10
N LEU A 126 3.29 -14.00 22.08
CA LEU A 126 4.28 -14.48 21.11
C LEU A 126 5.69 -13.94 21.40
N VAL A 127 5.85 -13.12 22.44
CA VAL A 127 7.13 -12.50 22.80
C VAL A 127 7.40 -12.58 24.30
N PRO A 128 8.67 -12.54 24.75
CA PRO A 128 9.02 -12.51 26.16
C PRO A 128 8.39 -11.33 26.91
N LEU A 129 8.14 -11.52 28.22
CA LEU A 129 7.58 -10.50 29.11
C LEU A 129 8.37 -9.17 29.09
N ALA A 130 9.70 -9.26 28.94
CA ALA A 130 10.58 -8.09 28.84
C ALA A 130 10.26 -7.15 27.66
N LEU A 131 9.51 -7.64 26.64
CA LEU A 131 9.11 -6.86 25.47
C LEU A 131 7.67 -6.34 25.55
N HIS A 132 6.96 -6.49 26.67
CA HIS A 132 5.55 -6.07 26.78
C HIS A 132 5.35 -4.55 26.75
N ASN A 133 6.43 -3.78 26.96
CA ASN A 133 6.47 -2.32 26.80
C ASN A 133 6.81 -1.86 25.36
N ALA A 134 7.00 -2.79 24.43
CA ALA A 134 7.26 -2.47 23.04
C ALA A 134 6.06 -1.77 22.37
N ILE A 135 6.35 -1.01 21.31
CA ILE A 135 5.33 -0.37 20.47
C ILE A 135 4.84 -1.37 19.45
N TRP A 136 3.52 -1.62 19.42
CA TRP A 136 2.87 -2.48 18.44
C TRP A 136 2.34 -1.66 17.25
N ILE A 137 2.70 -2.08 16.04
CA ILE A 137 2.14 -1.54 14.79
C ILE A 137 1.44 -2.68 14.06
N ALA A 138 0.13 -2.56 13.83
CA ALA A 138 -0.66 -3.59 13.18
C ALA A 138 -0.27 -3.83 11.70
N GLU A 139 -0.75 -4.93 11.13
CA GLU A 139 -0.47 -5.32 9.75
C GLU A 139 -0.69 -4.17 8.76
N GLY A 140 0.28 -3.95 7.87
CA GLY A 140 0.19 -2.92 6.85
C GLY A 140 0.27 -1.49 7.37
N GLY A 141 0.61 -1.30 8.65
CA GLY A 141 0.69 -0.01 9.31
C GLY A 141 -0.70 0.58 9.55
N ARG A 142 -1.71 -0.25 9.82
CA ARG A 142 -3.07 0.22 10.10
C ARG A 142 -3.11 0.84 11.50
N SER A 143 -3.28 2.16 11.56
CA SER A 143 -3.44 2.90 12.81
C SER A 143 -4.14 4.22 12.54
N GLN A 144 -4.47 4.94 13.62
CA GLN A 144 -4.96 6.30 13.50
C GLN A 144 -3.90 7.24 12.87
N ASP A 145 -2.66 7.12 13.33
CA ASP A 145 -1.51 7.84 12.77
C ASP A 145 -1.33 7.63 11.26
N ALA A 146 -1.65 6.43 10.78
CA ALA A 146 -1.57 6.12 9.36
C ALA A 146 -2.56 6.92 8.53
N ILE A 147 -3.79 7.10 9.02
CA ILE A 147 -4.79 7.95 8.37
C ILE A 147 -4.32 9.40 8.34
N ARG A 148 -3.74 9.90 9.45
CA ARG A 148 -3.18 11.25 9.52
C ARG A 148 -2.10 11.50 8.46
N GLY A 149 -1.23 10.52 8.20
CA GLY A 149 -0.21 10.64 7.14
C GLY A 149 -0.77 10.55 5.72
N LEU A 150 -1.82 9.75 5.52
CA LEU A 150 -2.42 9.52 4.21
C LEU A 150 -3.34 10.66 3.76
N ARG A 151 -4.02 11.34 4.70
CA ARG A 151 -4.92 12.46 4.38
C ARG A 151 -4.21 13.72 3.89
N GLU A 152 -2.89 13.79 4.01
CA GLU A 152 -2.09 14.89 3.45
C GLU A 152 -1.99 14.81 1.93
N LEU A 153 -2.07 13.60 1.35
CA LEU A 153 -1.81 13.37 -0.08
C LEU A 153 -2.78 14.14 -1.00
N PRO A 154 -4.10 14.20 -0.75
CA PRO A 154 -5.03 14.97 -1.56
C PRO A 154 -4.64 16.46 -1.67
N ALA A 155 -4.27 17.11 -0.57
CA ALA A 155 -3.81 18.51 -0.58
C ALA A 155 -2.53 18.69 -1.40
N GLU A 156 -1.58 17.76 -1.31
CA GLU A 156 -0.37 17.79 -2.15
C GLU A 156 -0.73 17.71 -3.63
N VAL A 157 -1.64 16.81 -3.99
CA VAL A 157 -2.09 16.63 -5.38
C VAL A 157 -2.76 17.89 -5.88
N HIS A 158 -3.64 18.51 -5.09
CA HIS A 158 -4.29 19.77 -5.45
C HIS A 158 -3.28 20.89 -5.70
N HIS A 159 -2.32 21.05 -4.80
CA HIS A 159 -1.28 22.07 -4.94
C HIS A 159 -0.43 21.83 -6.19
N GLN A 160 -0.05 20.58 -6.49
CA GLN A 160 0.76 20.25 -7.65
C GLN A 160 -0.01 20.34 -8.98
N LEU A 161 -1.30 20.02 -8.97
CA LEU A 161 -2.17 20.06 -10.14
C LEU A 161 -2.70 21.48 -10.43
N GLY A 162 -2.82 22.32 -9.41
CA GLY A 162 -3.40 23.67 -9.50
C GLY A 162 -4.93 23.71 -9.42
N HIS A 163 -5.59 22.55 -9.34
CA HIS A 163 -7.02 22.40 -9.16
C HIS A 163 -7.37 21.07 -8.48
N ALA A 164 -8.61 20.89 -8.03
CA ALA A 164 -9.04 19.61 -7.49
C ALA A 164 -9.16 18.57 -8.61
N PRO A 165 -8.63 17.34 -8.45
CA PRO A 165 -8.88 16.25 -9.39
C PRO A 165 -10.31 15.73 -9.24
N ASP A 166 -10.88 15.21 -10.33
CA ASP A 166 -12.18 14.55 -10.31
C ASP A 166 -12.09 13.17 -9.64
N TYR A 167 -10.99 12.46 -9.90
CA TYR A 167 -10.76 11.10 -9.37
C TYR A 167 -9.37 10.93 -8.77
N LEU A 168 -9.33 10.36 -7.56
CA LEU A 168 -8.13 9.78 -6.96
C LEU A 168 -8.25 8.26 -6.97
N ILE A 169 -7.25 7.54 -7.48
CA ILE A 169 -7.32 6.08 -7.62
C ILE A 169 -6.15 5.43 -6.87
N CYS A 170 -6.42 4.39 -6.07
CA CYS A 170 -5.39 3.68 -5.32
C CYS A 170 -5.62 2.17 -5.25
N ALA A 171 -4.52 1.42 -5.10
CA ALA A 171 -4.59 0.00 -4.79
C ALA A 171 -5.01 -0.22 -3.32
N CYS A 172 -5.85 -1.22 -3.08
CA CYS A 172 -6.46 -1.50 -1.79
C CYS A 172 -6.10 -2.92 -1.31
N GLY A 173 -5.28 -2.99 -0.25
CA GLY A 173 -5.00 -4.23 0.48
C GLY A 173 -5.73 -4.27 1.82
N THR A 174 -5.37 -3.34 2.72
CA THR A 174 -5.96 -3.23 4.07
C THR A 174 -7.02 -2.13 4.18
N GLY A 175 -7.36 -1.43 3.10
CA GLY A 175 -8.31 -0.29 3.13
C GLY A 175 -7.76 1.04 3.63
N THR A 176 -6.66 1.07 4.40
CA THR A 176 -6.19 2.29 5.07
C THR A 176 -5.85 3.43 4.09
N THR A 177 -5.18 3.14 2.96
CA THR A 177 -4.86 4.16 1.95
C THR A 177 -6.12 4.81 1.40
N LEU A 178 -7.09 3.98 1.00
CA LEU A 178 -8.39 4.43 0.47
C LEU A 178 -9.12 5.31 1.49
N ALA A 179 -9.18 4.88 2.75
CA ALA A 179 -9.81 5.66 3.81
C ALA A 179 -9.13 7.02 4.03
N GLY A 180 -7.79 7.05 4.10
CA GLY A 180 -7.03 8.29 4.26
C GLY A 180 -7.20 9.26 3.08
N LEU A 181 -7.22 8.73 1.85
CA LEU A 181 -7.50 9.54 0.66
C LEU A 181 -8.93 10.07 0.63
N ALA A 182 -9.92 9.25 1.02
CA ALA A 182 -11.32 9.67 1.07
C ALA A 182 -11.53 10.81 2.08
N ILE A 183 -10.91 10.70 3.27
CA ILE A 183 -10.92 11.75 4.29
C ILE A 183 -10.24 13.02 3.78
N GLY A 184 -8.99 12.91 3.31
CA GLY A 184 -8.24 14.06 2.83
C GLY A 184 -8.89 14.75 1.63
N ALA A 185 -9.51 13.98 0.71
CA ALA A 185 -10.21 14.55 -0.43
C ALA A 185 -11.46 15.33 0.02
N ALA A 186 -12.21 14.81 1.00
CA ALA A 186 -13.39 15.50 1.49
C ALA A 186 -13.06 16.75 2.33
N ASP A 187 -11.88 16.77 2.98
CA ASP A 187 -11.47 17.87 3.86
C ASP A 187 -10.72 18.98 3.11
N GLU A 188 -9.90 18.61 2.12
CA GLU A 188 -8.96 19.54 1.46
C GLU A 188 -9.34 19.88 0.01
N LEU A 189 -10.25 19.12 -0.61
CA LEU A 189 -10.62 19.27 -2.02
C LEU A 189 -12.09 19.66 -2.19
N SER A 190 -12.63 19.39 -3.37
CA SER A 190 -14.04 19.53 -3.69
C SER A 190 -14.85 18.34 -3.15
N SER A 191 -16.10 18.61 -2.75
CA SER A 191 -17.08 17.56 -2.45
C SER A 191 -17.37 16.65 -3.64
N GLN A 192 -16.97 17.04 -4.85
CA GLN A 192 -17.10 16.27 -6.08
C GLN A 192 -15.96 15.28 -6.31
N THR A 193 -14.78 15.46 -5.68
CA THR A 193 -13.65 14.53 -5.87
C THR A 193 -14.01 13.14 -5.35
N ARG A 194 -13.97 12.15 -6.25
CA ARG A 194 -14.25 10.74 -5.96
C ARG A 194 -12.96 9.96 -5.73
N VAL A 195 -12.96 9.07 -4.75
CA VAL A 195 -11.81 8.19 -4.46
C VAL A 195 -12.16 6.74 -4.81
N ILE A 196 -11.41 6.16 -5.73
CA ILE A 196 -11.61 4.78 -6.20
C ILE A 196 -10.52 3.89 -5.63
N GLY A 197 -10.91 2.87 -4.88
CA GLY A 197 -10.03 1.79 -4.44
C GLY A 197 -10.15 0.58 -5.35
N ILE A 198 -9.02 -0.01 -5.75
CA ILE A 198 -8.98 -1.27 -6.49
C ILE A 198 -8.48 -2.38 -5.56
N SER A 199 -9.31 -3.36 -5.24
CA SER A 199 -8.93 -4.47 -4.37
C SER A 199 -7.82 -5.31 -5.00
N ALA A 200 -6.74 -5.52 -4.24
CA ALA A 200 -5.67 -6.46 -4.61
C ALA A 200 -5.92 -7.88 -4.07
N VAL A 201 -6.99 -8.08 -3.28
CA VAL A 201 -7.33 -9.36 -2.64
C VAL A 201 -8.62 -9.94 -3.23
N ALA A 202 -8.71 -11.27 -3.24
CA ALA A 202 -9.91 -11.98 -3.69
C ALA A 202 -11.09 -11.69 -2.76
N GLN A 203 -12.30 -11.71 -3.33
CA GLN A 203 -13.56 -11.45 -2.61
C GLN A 203 -13.50 -10.15 -1.79
N GLY A 204 -12.90 -9.09 -2.35
CA GLY A 204 -12.54 -7.85 -1.64
C GLY A 204 -13.70 -7.08 -0.98
N GLN A 205 -14.95 -7.50 -1.14
CA GLN A 205 -16.10 -6.89 -0.48
C GLN A 205 -16.00 -6.90 1.04
N HIS A 206 -15.33 -7.91 1.62
CA HIS A 206 -15.04 -7.96 3.06
C HIS A 206 -14.17 -6.78 3.55
N LEU A 207 -13.53 -6.02 2.66
CA LEU A 207 -12.77 -4.83 3.03
C LEU A 207 -13.66 -3.61 3.30
N LEU A 208 -14.90 -3.59 2.81
CA LEU A 208 -15.80 -2.43 2.98
C LEU A 208 -16.10 -2.16 4.45
N GLU A 209 -16.35 -3.19 5.25
CA GLU A 209 -16.60 -3.05 6.69
C GLU A 209 -15.40 -2.42 7.43
N PRO A 210 -14.18 -2.97 7.36
CA PRO A 210 -13.02 -2.35 8.02
C PRO A 210 -12.66 -0.96 7.46
N ILE A 211 -12.93 -0.68 6.18
CA ILE A 211 -12.80 0.69 5.63
C ILE A 211 -13.81 1.64 6.27
N ASN A 212 -15.08 1.23 6.35
CA ASN A 212 -16.14 2.02 6.98
C ASN A 212 -15.86 2.28 8.45
N GLN A 213 -15.32 1.29 9.18
CA GLN A 213 -14.90 1.47 10.57
C GLN A 213 -13.78 2.51 10.67
N LEU A 214 -12.74 2.42 9.83
CA LEU A 214 -11.66 3.41 9.79
C LEU A 214 -12.19 4.82 9.49
N LEU A 215 -13.17 4.96 8.61
CA LEU A 215 -13.78 6.25 8.33
C LEU A 215 -14.59 6.77 9.53
N ALA A 216 -15.37 5.92 10.18
CA ALA A 216 -16.18 6.28 11.34
C ALA A 216 -15.33 6.73 12.54
N ASP A 217 -14.17 6.10 12.76
CA ASP A 217 -13.24 6.46 13.84
C ASP A 217 -12.62 7.86 13.65
N PHE A 218 -12.67 8.41 12.43
CA PHE A 218 -11.96 9.63 12.04
C PHE A 218 -12.84 10.81 11.69
N CYS A 219 -14.06 10.59 11.23
CA CYS A 219 -14.89 11.65 10.72
C CYS A 219 -16.38 11.39 10.88
N THR A 220 -17.09 12.44 11.24
CA THR A 220 -18.55 12.49 11.32
C THR A 220 -18.99 13.75 10.58
N PRO A 221 -19.91 13.68 9.59
CA PRO A 221 -20.67 12.50 9.14
C PRO A 221 -19.85 11.49 8.31
N LYS A 222 -20.41 10.28 8.15
CA LYS A 222 -19.81 9.19 7.36
C LYS A 222 -19.52 9.65 5.92
N ARG A 223 -18.29 9.38 5.45
CA ARG A 223 -17.88 9.74 4.08
C ARG A 223 -18.52 8.83 3.03
N SER A 224 -18.97 9.43 1.95
CA SER A 224 -19.60 8.76 0.79
C SER A 224 -18.86 9.04 -0.53
N ASN A 225 -17.73 9.75 -0.49
CA ASN A 225 -16.94 10.15 -1.64
C ASN A 225 -16.01 9.04 -2.18
N PHE A 226 -16.18 7.79 -1.76
CA PHE A 226 -15.34 6.67 -2.19
C PHE A 226 -16.13 5.48 -2.73
N GLU A 227 -15.46 4.66 -3.52
CA GLU A 227 -15.94 3.35 -3.99
C GLU A 227 -14.80 2.31 -3.96
N LEU A 228 -15.15 1.03 -3.88
CA LEU A 228 -14.19 -0.08 -3.92
C LEU A 228 -14.59 -1.04 -5.05
N HIS A 229 -13.70 -1.20 -6.03
CA HIS A 229 -13.83 -2.22 -7.07
C HIS A 229 -13.13 -3.50 -6.64
N THR A 230 -13.85 -4.63 -6.75
CA THR A 230 -13.39 -5.92 -6.23
C THR A 230 -13.23 -6.99 -7.30
N THR A 231 -13.39 -6.64 -8.57
CA THR A 231 -13.43 -7.58 -9.72
C THR A 231 -12.12 -7.62 -10.53
N PHE A 232 -11.19 -6.69 -10.28
CA PHE A 232 -9.88 -6.62 -10.93
C PHE A 232 -8.78 -7.24 -10.06
N ASP A 233 -9.11 -8.26 -9.25
CA ASP A 233 -8.16 -8.89 -8.33
C ASP A 233 -7.25 -9.93 -9.02
N HIS A 234 -7.52 -10.31 -10.27
CA HIS A 234 -6.72 -11.25 -11.07
C HIS A 234 -6.41 -12.58 -10.34
N GLY A 235 -7.42 -13.15 -9.67
CA GLY A 235 -7.31 -14.40 -8.92
C GLY A 235 -6.82 -14.24 -7.48
N GLY A 236 -6.70 -13.00 -7.01
CA GLY A 236 -6.49 -12.66 -5.61
C GLY A 236 -5.08 -12.20 -5.26
N PHE A 237 -4.81 -12.16 -3.96
CA PHE A 237 -3.58 -11.57 -3.44
C PHE A 237 -2.33 -12.29 -3.93
N ALA A 238 -1.37 -11.51 -4.47
CA ALA A 238 -0.14 -11.99 -5.08
C ALA A 238 -0.31 -12.96 -6.27
N LYS A 239 -1.54 -13.13 -6.77
CA LYS A 239 -1.84 -13.82 -8.02
C LYS A 239 -1.82 -12.83 -9.18
N THR A 240 -1.46 -13.35 -10.35
CA THR A 240 -1.33 -12.62 -11.61
C THR A 240 -2.02 -13.40 -12.73
N SER A 241 -2.51 -12.69 -13.75
CA SER A 241 -2.95 -13.29 -15.01
C SER A 241 -2.02 -12.90 -16.16
N PRO A 242 -2.00 -13.65 -17.29
CA PRO A 242 -1.24 -13.26 -18.47
C PRO A 242 -1.56 -11.84 -18.94
N ASP A 243 -2.84 -11.44 -18.92
CA ASP A 243 -3.26 -10.09 -19.32
C ASP A 243 -2.71 -9.00 -18.41
N LEU A 244 -2.65 -9.26 -17.10
CA LEU A 244 -2.08 -8.31 -16.15
C LEU A 244 -0.57 -8.15 -16.36
N LEU A 245 0.14 -9.24 -16.61
CA LEU A 245 1.58 -9.21 -16.87
C LEU A 245 1.88 -8.47 -18.17
N LYS A 246 1.13 -8.76 -19.24
CA LYS A 246 1.23 -8.07 -20.52
C LYS A 246 0.93 -6.57 -20.38
N PHE A 247 -0.12 -6.22 -19.63
CA PHE A 247 -0.43 -4.83 -19.32
C PHE A 247 0.72 -4.14 -18.58
N CYS A 248 1.27 -4.77 -17.54
CA CYS A 248 2.37 -4.19 -16.77
C CYS A 248 3.59 -3.94 -17.65
N GLN A 249 3.93 -4.91 -18.51
CA GLN A 249 5.01 -4.77 -19.47
C GLN A 249 4.76 -3.61 -20.44
N GLN A 250 3.60 -3.57 -21.09
CA GLN A 250 3.24 -2.49 -22.02
C GLN A 250 3.28 -1.12 -21.34
N PHE A 251 2.73 -1.01 -20.14
CA PHE A 251 2.75 0.25 -19.38
C PHE A 251 4.19 0.71 -19.09
N ILE A 252 5.07 -0.22 -18.69
CA ILE A 252 6.49 0.10 -18.45
C ILE A 252 7.17 0.53 -19.75
N GLU A 253 6.91 -0.16 -20.86
CA GLU A 253 7.49 0.16 -22.17
C GLU A 253 7.04 1.54 -22.69
N GLU A 254 5.76 1.89 -22.51
CA GLU A 254 5.23 3.18 -23.00
C GLU A 254 5.61 4.37 -22.11
N THR A 255 5.76 4.16 -20.80
CA THR A 255 5.88 5.26 -19.82
C THR A 255 7.23 5.35 -19.12
N GLY A 256 8.02 4.28 -19.14
CA GLY A 256 9.25 4.15 -18.36
C GLY A 256 9.02 4.02 -16.85
N ILE A 257 7.78 3.92 -16.38
CA ILE A 257 7.44 3.86 -14.97
C ILE A 257 7.37 2.39 -14.54
N ALA A 258 8.31 1.96 -13.70
CA ALA A 258 8.29 0.63 -13.13
C ALA A 258 7.04 0.42 -12.27
N ILE A 259 6.31 -0.67 -12.51
CA ILE A 259 5.16 -1.11 -11.70
C ILE A 259 5.24 -2.62 -11.47
N GLU A 260 4.42 -3.10 -10.53
CA GLU A 260 4.39 -4.50 -10.14
C GLU A 260 2.95 -5.04 -10.15
N PRO A 261 2.73 -6.35 -10.40
CA PRO A 261 1.40 -6.89 -10.66
C PRO A 261 0.59 -7.24 -9.40
N VAL A 262 1.10 -7.03 -8.18
CA VAL A 262 0.37 -7.35 -6.94
C VAL A 262 -0.61 -6.24 -6.56
N TYR A 263 -0.20 -4.97 -6.66
CA TYR A 263 -1.00 -3.81 -6.25
C TYR A 263 -1.12 -2.76 -7.35
N THR A 264 -0.01 -2.08 -7.69
CA THR A 264 -0.05 -0.89 -8.56
C THR A 264 -0.47 -1.27 -9.98
N GLY A 265 0.01 -2.41 -10.49
CA GLY A 265 -0.37 -2.93 -11.79
C GLY A 265 -1.85 -3.29 -11.88
N LYS A 266 -2.44 -3.90 -10.85
CA LYS A 266 -3.89 -4.19 -10.82
C LYS A 266 -4.72 -2.92 -10.83
N MET A 267 -4.28 -1.91 -10.06
CA MET A 267 -4.96 -0.62 -10.01
C MET A 267 -4.91 0.09 -11.37
N LEU A 268 -3.75 0.13 -12.03
CA LEU A 268 -3.61 0.75 -13.34
C LEU A 268 -4.32 -0.04 -14.44
N PHE A 269 -4.33 -1.38 -14.35
CA PHE A 269 -5.12 -2.23 -15.24
C PHE A 269 -6.60 -1.91 -15.12
N ALA A 270 -7.12 -1.84 -13.90
CA ALA A 270 -8.51 -1.49 -13.64
C ALA A 270 -8.84 -0.08 -14.15
N LEU A 271 -7.98 0.91 -13.93
CA LEU A 271 -8.14 2.25 -14.50
C LEU A 271 -8.27 2.20 -16.03
N ALA A 272 -7.39 1.46 -16.71
CA ALA A 272 -7.46 1.34 -18.17
C ALA A 272 -8.78 0.68 -18.64
N GLN A 273 -9.30 -0.31 -17.91
CA GLN A 273 -10.60 -0.90 -18.23
C GLN A 273 -11.75 0.08 -17.97
N LEU A 274 -11.75 0.78 -16.85
CA LEU A 274 -12.78 1.79 -16.51
C LEU A 274 -12.80 2.94 -17.53
N CYS A 275 -11.65 3.35 -18.07
CA CYS A 275 -11.58 4.28 -19.20
C CYS A 275 -12.28 3.71 -20.44
N LYS A 276 -11.99 2.45 -20.82
CA LYS A 276 -12.62 1.78 -21.97
C LYS A 276 -14.12 1.59 -21.81
N GLU A 277 -14.57 1.36 -20.58
CA GLU A 277 -15.99 1.23 -20.22
C GLU A 277 -16.73 2.57 -20.19
N GLY A 278 -16.05 3.69 -20.45
CA GLY A 278 -16.66 5.02 -20.45
C GLY A 278 -17.03 5.54 -19.06
N ARG A 279 -16.35 5.07 -18.01
CA ARG A 279 -16.61 5.47 -16.61
C ARG A 279 -16.28 6.95 -16.36
N PHE A 280 -15.35 7.50 -17.14
CA PHE A 280 -14.82 8.86 -17.00
C PHE A 280 -15.13 9.68 -18.25
N LEU A 281 -15.29 10.99 -18.08
CA LEU A 281 -15.37 11.95 -19.17
C LEU A 281 -13.95 12.25 -19.70
N PRO A 282 -13.80 12.65 -20.98
CA PRO A 282 -12.51 13.10 -21.51
C PRO A 282 -11.93 14.33 -20.79
N SER A 283 -12.79 15.15 -20.19
CA SER A 283 -12.40 16.33 -19.40
C SER A 283 -11.98 16.00 -17.97
N ASP A 284 -12.26 14.79 -17.48
CA ASP A 284 -11.94 14.42 -16.11
C ASP A 284 -10.43 14.37 -15.90
N SER A 285 -9.98 14.97 -14.80
CA SER A 285 -8.61 14.84 -14.32
C SER A 285 -8.51 13.69 -13.33
N ILE A 286 -7.82 12.62 -13.76
CA ILE A 286 -7.67 11.40 -13.00
C ILE A 286 -6.25 11.31 -12.44
N VAL A 287 -6.12 11.09 -11.13
CA VAL A 287 -4.83 10.92 -10.46
C VAL A 287 -4.74 9.52 -9.87
N ALA A 288 -3.89 8.68 -10.45
CA ALA A 288 -3.55 7.37 -9.91
C ALA A 288 -2.37 7.48 -8.93
N VAL A 289 -2.52 6.89 -7.75
CA VAL A 289 -1.48 6.91 -6.70
C VAL A 289 -0.60 5.68 -6.83
N HIS A 290 0.66 5.87 -7.25
CA HIS A 290 1.63 4.79 -7.27
C HIS A 290 2.13 4.52 -5.85
N THR A 291 1.56 3.51 -5.20
CA THR A 291 1.83 3.22 -3.77
C THR A 291 3.14 2.48 -3.49
N GLY A 292 4.10 2.48 -4.42
CA GLY A 292 5.32 1.68 -4.33
C GLY A 292 5.08 0.17 -4.52
N GLY A 293 5.87 -0.66 -3.83
CA GLY A 293 5.77 -2.12 -3.84
C GLY A 293 6.79 -2.85 -4.71
N LEU A 294 7.67 -2.09 -5.40
CA LEU A 294 8.66 -2.62 -6.33
C LEU A 294 9.67 -3.57 -5.68
N GLN A 295 9.91 -3.45 -4.38
CA GLN A 295 10.81 -4.36 -3.66
C GLN A 295 10.32 -5.81 -3.66
N GLY A 296 9.00 -6.03 -3.71
CA GLY A 296 8.38 -7.35 -3.79
C GLY A 296 8.52 -7.99 -5.19
N ALA A 297 8.71 -7.16 -6.22
CA ALA A 297 8.95 -7.58 -7.59
C ALA A 297 10.35 -8.18 -7.81
N ARG A 298 11.30 -7.99 -6.87
CA ARG A 298 12.63 -8.63 -6.89
C ARG A 298 12.60 -10.13 -6.64
N SER A 299 11.42 -10.70 -6.36
CA SER A 299 11.26 -12.14 -6.18
C SER A 299 11.33 -12.88 -7.52
N ASP A 300 11.66 -14.17 -7.47
CA ASP A 300 11.76 -15.05 -8.64
C ASP A 300 10.45 -15.19 -9.46
N LEU A 301 9.35 -14.59 -8.98
CA LEU A 301 8.11 -14.42 -9.74
C LEU A 301 8.32 -13.70 -11.08
N MET A 302 9.32 -12.80 -11.19
CA MET A 302 9.71 -12.18 -12.46
C MET A 302 10.87 -12.89 -13.17
N ASN A 303 11.64 -13.75 -12.50
CA ASN A 303 12.73 -14.50 -13.11
C ASN A 303 12.24 -15.75 -13.86
N ASN A 304 11.09 -16.33 -13.46
CA ASN A 304 10.50 -17.49 -14.15
C ASN A 304 9.95 -17.20 -15.56
N THR A 305 10.04 -15.96 -16.06
CA THR A 305 9.75 -15.63 -17.47
C THR A 305 10.99 -15.61 -18.36
N ARG A 306 12.20 -15.76 -17.79
CA ARG A 306 13.46 -15.78 -18.58
C ARG A 306 13.96 -17.18 -18.93
N GLU A 307 13.42 -18.24 -18.32
CA GLU A 307 13.82 -19.64 -18.60
C GLU A 307 12.82 -20.42 -19.48
N ALA A 308 11.85 -19.74 -20.08
CA ALA A 308 10.93 -20.33 -21.07
C ALA A 308 11.20 -19.81 -22.50
N LYS A 309 12.48 -19.81 -22.90
CA LYS A 309 12.91 -19.71 -24.30
C LYS A 309 13.80 -20.89 -24.64
#